data_AF-M6ZT84-F1
#
_entry.id   AF-M6ZT84-F1
#
_cell.length_a   1.000
_cell.length_b   1.000
_cell.length_c   1.000
_cell.angle_alpha   90.00
_cell.angle_beta   90.00
_cell.angle_gamma   90.00
#
_symmetry.space_group_name_H-M   'P 1'
#
loop_
_entity.id
_entity.type
_entity.pdbx_description
1 polymer ?
#
loop_
_entity_poly.entity_id
_entity_poly.type
_entity_poly.pdbx_seq_one_letter_code
_entity_poly.pdbx_strand_id
1 'polypeptide(L)'
;MNEISQWIQKPENQNEVLILYIKDRFEGHVSEFMRTLSSKLGTLLYRHQSRDCLNQSPMVMPKLEDMVKSTNHRIFLTSNNCYSPELSDTWGYYFRKDPFVSFQPSGFRGYPDCNFSRETYHNSLVRVYNDTIARNANDRGGSFTNSNIQSMLACEVNLFGFDQFNANFAKQAVWSWDSATNQPLNREDQEHCARISVNGRWSTHHCDMNLKFACKDRNTGNWIITSNRQGPWRDGSSACLLYPQSPSDIGRYQFAAPATPYENKKLQDALISSGNSQTVWINLTKKDGDNWAPDTTLEGYFSNP
;
A
#
# COMPACT_ATOMS: atom_id res chain seq x y z
N MET A 1 -12.86 -10.86 19.72
CA MET A 1 -11.99 -9.77 20.26
C MET A 1 -10.72 -10.31 20.92
N ASN A 2 -10.76 -11.37 21.74
CA ASN A 2 -9.53 -11.95 22.32
C ASN A 2 -8.51 -12.37 21.24
N GLU A 3 -8.97 -13.00 20.16
CA GLU A 3 -8.12 -13.42 19.05
C GLU A 3 -7.39 -12.24 18.39
N ILE A 4 -8.09 -11.13 18.12
CA ILE A 4 -7.51 -9.89 17.60
C ILE A 4 -6.43 -9.36 18.55
N SER A 5 -6.75 -9.30 19.85
CA SER A 5 -5.85 -8.82 20.90
C SER A 5 -4.58 -9.67 20.95
N GLN A 6 -4.72 -11.00 20.93
CA GLN A 6 -3.60 -11.94 20.97
C GLN A 6 -2.76 -11.87 19.70
N TRP A 7 -3.40 -11.80 18.53
CA TRP A 7 -2.72 -11.76 17.24
C TRP A 7 -1.83 -10.52 17.12
N ILE A 8 -2.36 -9.32 17.37
CA ILE A 8 -1.60 -8.08 17.17
C ILE A 8 -0.43 -7.93 18.16
N GLN A 9 -0.53 -8.58 19.32
CA GLN A 9 0.50 -8.56 20.36
C GLN A 9 1.63 -9.57 20.16
N LYS A 10 1.54 -10.47 19.17
CA LYS A 10 2.62 -11.42 18.91
C LYS A 10 3.90 -10.70 18.45
N PRO A 11 5.11 -11.16 18.82
CA PRO A 11 6.37 -10.54 18.39
C PRO A 11 6.49 -10.37 16.87
N GLU A 12 6.03 -11.34 16.09
CA GLU A 12 6.05 -11.30 14.63
C GLU A 12 5.12 -10.26 14.01
N ASN A 13 4.12 -9.77 14.77
CA ASN A 13 3.11 -8.80 14.31
C ASN A 13 3.31 -7.42 14.94
N GLN A 14 4.47 -7.13 15.53
CA GLN A 14 4.71 -5.84 16.20
C GLN A 14 4.66 -4.65 15.25
N ASN A 15 5.00 -4.87 13.97
CA ASN A 15 4.98 -3.86 12.92
C ASN A 15 3.63 -3.76 12.20
N GLU A 16 2.63 -4.52 12.64
CA GLU A 16 1.30 -4.55 12.03
C GLU A 16 0.33 -3.58 12.72
N VAL A 17 -0.53 -2.97 11.91
CA VAL A 17 -1.64 -2.11 12.34
C VAL A 17 -2.95 -2.69 11.82
N LEU A 18 -4.00 -2.65 12.63
CA LEU A 18 -5.34 -3.07 12.22
C LEU A 18 -6.26 -1.88 12.02
N ILE A 19 -6.99 -1.88 10.90
CA ILE A 19 -8.13 -1.00 10.66
C ILE A 19 -9.38 -1.87 10.80
N LEU A 20 -10.18 -1.63 11.83
CA LEU A 20 -11.41 -2.38 12.05
C LEU A 20 -12.61 -1.53 11.68
N TYR A 21 -13.29 -1.92 10.61
CA TYR A 21 -14.56 -1.35 10.21
C TYR A 21 -15.73 -2.09 10.87
N ILE A 22 -16.54 -1.36 11.61
CA ILE A 22 -17.72 -1.90 12.29
C ILE A 22 -18.97 -1.34 11.64
N LYS A 23 -19.69 -2.19 10.90
CA LYS A 23 -21.03 -1.87 10.38
C LYS A 23 -22.01 -1.90 11.54
N ASP A 24 -22.53 -0.73 11.90
CA ASP A 24 -23.46 -0.55 13.00
C ASP A 24 -24.79 -1.26 12.74
N ARG A 25 -25.05 -2.22 13.61
CA ARG A 25 -26.27 -3.02 13.76
C ARG A 25 -26.50 -3.34 15.24
N PHE A 26 -26.19 -2.39 16.13
CA PHE A 26 -26.20 -2.66 17.58
C PHE A 26 -27.59 -2.66 18.23
N GLU A 27 -28.63 -2.16 17.54
CA GLU A 27 -30.02 -2.18 18.02
C GLU A 27 -30.19 -1.62 19.46
N GLY A 28 -29.43 -0.58 19.81
CA GLY A 28 -29.44 0.06 21.14
C GLY A 28 -28.39 -0.46 22.13
N HIS A 29 -27.64 -1.51 21.79
CA HIS A 29 -26.63 -2.13 22.66
C HIS A 29 -25.21 -1.53 22.51
N VAL A 30 -25.09 -0.28 22.07
CA VAL A 30 -23.79 0.38 21.82
C VAL A 30 -22.92 0.44 23.07
N SER A 31 -23.51 0.71 24.24
CA SER A 31 -22.77 0.79 25.51
C SER A 31 -22.18 -0.56 25.93
N GLU A 32 -22.91 -1.66 25.70
CA GLU A 32 -22.45 -3.02 25.98
C GLU A 32 -21.30 -3.41 25.05
N PHE A 33 -21.41 -3.04 23.77
CA PHE A 33 -20.34 -3.21 22.79
C PHE A 33 -19.10 -2.43 23.21
N MET A 34 -19.23 -1.13 23.52
CA MET A 34 -18.09 -0.28 23.90
C MET A 34 -17.40 -0.77 25.17
N ARG A 35 -18.14 -1.28 26.16
CA ARG A 35 -17.57 -1.90 27.37
C ARG A 35 -16.75 -3.14 27.01
N THR A 36 -17.31 -4.02 26.19
CA THR A 36 -16.62 -5.26 25.76
C THR A 36 -15.36 -4.92 24.98
N LEU A 37 -15.46 -4.01 24.01
CA LEU A 37 -14.36 -3.53 23.18
C LEU A 37 -13.23 -2.95 24.04
N SER A 38 -13.55 -2.03 24.93
CA SER A 38 -12.58 -1.37 25.82
C SER A 38 -11.90 -2.38 26.74
N SER A 39 -12.64 -3.36 27.28
CA SER A 39 -12.06 -4.39 28.16
C SER A 39 -11.06 -5.31 27.47
N LYS A 40 -11.17 -5.50 26.15
CA LYS A 40 -10.37 -6.47 25.39
C LYS A 40 -9.27 -5.83 24.55
N LEU A 41 -9.51 -4.63 24.04
CA LEU A 41 -8.65 -3.96 23.09
C LEU A 41 -8.23 -2.56 23.55
N GLY A 42 -8.71 -2.03 24.68
CA GLY A 42 -8.62 -0.61 25.03
C GLY A 42 -7.23 0.01 24.93
N THR A 43 -6.18 -0.67 25.38
CA THR A 43 -4.78 -0.19 25.27
C THR A 43 -4.24 -0.22 23.84
N LEU A 44 -4.83 -1.02 22.97
CA LEU A 44 -4.47 -1.13 21.56
C LEU A 44 -5.24 -0.14 20.68
N LEU A 45 -6.36 0.41 21.16
CA LEU A 45 -7.19 1.32 20.36
C LEU A 45 -6.56 2.70 20.25
N TYR A 46 -6.40 3.21 19.04
CA TYR A 46 -6.06 4.60 18.80
C TYR A 46 -7.16 5.51 19.34
N ARG A 47 -6.75 6.48 20.16
CA ARG A 47 -7.67 7.43 20.79
C ARG A 47 -7.44 8.83 20.25
N HIS A 48 -8.46 9.41 19.65
CA HIS A 48 -8.45 10.78 19.17
C HIS A 48 -8.59 11.78 20.32
N GLN A 49 -8.07 12.99 20.11
CA GLN A 49 -8.24 14.10 21.05
C GLN A 49 -9.67 14.65 21.03
N SER A 50 -10.28 14.74 19.84
CA SER A 50 -11.65 15.21 19.64
C SER A 50 -12.66 14.06 19.67
N ARG A 51 -13.86 14.33 20.23
CA ARG A 51 -15.04 13.46 20.16
C ARG A 51 -15.79 13.53 18.83
N ASP A 52 -15.42 14.47 17.95
CA ASP A 52 -16.06 14.56 16.64
C ASP A 52 -15.69 13.35 15.78
N CYS A 53 -16.67 12.48 15.55
CA CYS A 53 -16.56 11.32 14.68
C CYS A 53 -17.20 11.51 13.30
N LEU A 54 -17.79 12.68 13.01
CA LEU A 54 -18.39 12.99 11.70
C LEU A 54 -17.37 13.45 10.67
N ASN A 55 -16.17 13.84 11.10
CA ASN A 55 -15.11 14.21 10.18
C ASN A 55 -14.68 13.01 9.32
N GLN A 56 -15.16 13.01 8.07
CA GLN A 56 -14.88 12.02 7.03
C GLN A 56 -13.60 12.32 6.24
N SER A 57 -12.86 13.37 6.62
CA SER A 57 -11.61 13.70 5.95
C SER A 57 -10.60 12.57 6.17
N PRO A 58 -9.92 12.09 5.12
CA PRO A 58 -8.86 11.11 5.27
C PRO A 58 -7.74 11.52 6.24
N MET A 59 -7.54 12.83 6.44
CA MET A 59 -6.58 13.37 7.40
C MET A 59 -6.89 12.99 8.86
N VAL A 60 -8.09 12.51 9.17
CA VAL A 60 -8.40 12.00 10.51
C VAL A 60 -7.72 10.66 10.79
N MET A 61 -7.28 9.96 9.74
CA MET A 61 -6.59 8.70 9.91
C MET A 61 -5.19 8.96 10.45
N PRO A 62 -4.81 8.32 11.57
CA PRO A 62 -3.42 8.40 12.04
C PRO A 62 -2.46 7.85 10.99
N LYS A 63 -1.25 8.41 10.95
CA LYS A 63 -0.18 7.83 10.14
C LYS A 63 0.15 6.44 10.68
N LEU A 64 0.16 5.44 9.81
CA LEU A 64 0.41 4.05 10.20
C LEU A 64 1.78 3.88 10.87
N GLU A 65 2.80 4.61 10.41
CA GLU A 65 4.14 4.62 11.02
C GLU A 65 4.11 5.09 12.48
N ASP A 66 3.34 6.14 12.77
CA ASP A 66 3.20 6.65 14.14
C ASP A 66 2.48 5.62 15.02
N MET A 67 1.50 4.90 14.47
CA MET A 67 0.82 3.81 15.17
C MET A 67 1.78 2.63 15.44
N VAL A 68 2.61 2.24 14.48
CA VAL A 68 3.61 1.16 14.68
C VAL A 68 4.62 1.54 15.76
N LYS A 69 5.10 2.79 15.77
CA LYS A 69 6.02 3.30 16.80
C LYS A 69 5.39 3.39 18.18
N SER A 70 4.06 3.51 18.23
CA SER A 70 3.32 3.51 19.49
C SER A 70 3.22 2.06 20.00
N THR A 71 3.89 1.74 21.11
CA THR A 71 3.84 0.41 21.75
C THR A 71 2.41 -0.01 22.17
N ASN A 72 1.52 0.97 22.26
CA ASN A 72 0.08 0.90 22.51
C ASN A 72 -0.57 1.85 21.48
N HIS A 73 -1.81 1.61 21.02
CA HIS A 73 -2.52 2.32 19.91
C HIS A 73 -2.32 1.80 18.46
N ARG A 74 -2.24 0.47 18.27
CA ARG A 74 -2.08 -0.19 16.94
C ARG A 74 -3.38 -0.60 16.23
N ILE A 75 -4.55 -0.19 16.75
CA ILE A 75 -5.86 -0.47 16.16
C ILE A 75 -6.62 0.85 15.91
N PHE A 76 -6.92 1.15 14.64
CA PHE A 76 -7.77 2.25 14.23
C PHE A 76 -9.21 1.75 14.01
N LEU A 77 -10.19 2.43 14.59
CA LEU A 77 -11.59 2.04 14.50
C LEU A 77 -12.40 2.98 13.60
N THR A 78 -13.23 2.39 12.77
CA THR A 78 -14.10 3.11 11.84
C THR A 78 -15.46 2.44 11.73
N SER A 79 -16.49 3.19 11.34
CA SER A 79 -17.87 2.71 11.26
C SER A 79 -18.68 3.48 10.22
N ASN A 80 -19.85 2.95 9.84
CA ASN A 80 -20.86 3.70 9.09
C ASN A 80 -21.68 4.67 9.96
N ASN A 81 -21.41 4.75 11.27
CA ASN A 81 -22.16 5.61 12.18
C ASN A 81 -21.26 6.45 13.10
N CYS A 82 -21.83 7.53 13.61
CA CYS A 82 -21.24 8.40 14.61
C CYS A 82 -22.32 8.72 15.65
N TYR A 83 -22.14 8.22 16.86
CA TYR A 83 -23.10 8.41 17.95
C TYR A 83 -22.95 9.78 18.61
N SER A 84 -24.07 10.36 19.06
CA SER A 84 -24.05 11.53 19.92
C SER A 84 -23.49 11.18 21.31
N PRO A 85 -22.94 12.16 22.05
CA PRO A 85 -22.45 11.94 23.40
C PRO A 85 -23.51 11.42 24.39
N GLU A 86 -24.80 11.65 24.10
CA GLU A 86 -25.94 11.17 24.90
C GLU A 86 -26.12 9.66 24.80
N LEU A 87 -25.87 9.08 23.61
CA LEU A 87 -25.98 7.63 23.36
C LEU A 87 -24.67 6.90 23.70
N SER A 88 -23.52 7.55 23.48
CA SER A 88 -22.22 7.04 23.89
C SER A 88 -21.24 8.18 24.10
N ASP A 89 -20.77 8.34 25.32
CA ASP A 89 -19.81 9.38 25.72
C ASP A 89 -18.37 9.10 25.24
N THR A 90 -18.08 7.86 24.86
CA THR A 90 -16.75 7.36 24.49
C THR A 90 -16.60 7.06 23.00
N TRP A 91 -17.67 6.74 22.27
CA TRP A 91 -17.61 6.35 20.85
C TRP A 91 -16.77 7.32 19.99
N GLY A 92 -17.05 8.62 20.11
CA GLY A 92 -16.40 9.66 19.31
C GLY A 92 -14.89 9.81 19.55
N TYR A 93 -14.37 9.30 20.66
CA TYR A 93 -12.91 9.29 20.90
C TYR A 93 -12.18 8.18 20.17
N TYR A 94 -12.87 7.13 19.71
CA TYR A 94 -12.24 5.97 19.12
C TYR A 94 -12.64 5.75 17.66
N PHE A 95 -13.89 6.06 17.29
CA PHE A 95 -14.40 5.81 15.95
C PHE A 95 -14.33 7.05 15.06
N ARG A 96 -14.07 6.84 13.77
CA ARG A 96 -14.32 7.81 12.70
C ARG A 96 -15.30 7.24 11.70
N LYS A 97 -16.30 8.03 11.31
CA LYS A 97 -17.30 7.58 10.35
C LYS A 97 -16.71 7.58 8.94
N ASP A 98 -16.67 6.41 8.30
CA ASP A 98 -16.25 6.18 6.90
C ASP A 98 -15.19 7.18 6.37
N PRO A 99 -13.97 7.22 6.94
CA PRO A 99 -12.94 8.21 6.57
C PRO A 99 -12.23 7.86 5.24
N PHE A 100 -12.92 7.20 4.31
CA PHE A 100 -12.39 6.73 3.05
C PHE A 100 -13.33 7.05 1.90
N VAL A 101 -12.76 7.35 0.74
CA VAL A 101 -13.54 7.36 -0.51
C VAL A 101 -13.81 5.94 -0.95
N SER A 102 -15.00 5.70 -1.50
CA SER A 102 -15.45 4.34 -1.81
C SER A 102 -16.10 4.25 -3.18
N PHE A 103 -15.97 3.11 -3.83
CA PHE A 103 -16.72 2.74 -5.03
C PHE A 103 -17.00 1.23 -5.05
N GLN A 104 -17.81 0.79 -6.01
CA GLN A 104 -18.15 -0.62 -6.20
C GLN A 104 -17.42 -1.21 -7.42
N PRO A 105 -17.10 -2.51 -7.44
CA PRO A 105 -16.45 -3.17 -8.58
C PRO A 105 -17.07 -2.86 -9.96
N SER A 106 -18.40 -2.77 -10.05
CA SER A 106 -19.13 -2.45 -11.28
C SER A 106 -18.82 -1.06 -11.83
N GLY A 107 -18.39 -0.12 -10.98
CA GLY A 107 -18.03 1.24 -11.37
C GLY A 107 -16.54 1.43 -11.66
N PHE A 108 -15.73 0.38 -11.63
CA PHE A 108 -14.28 0.49 -11.81
C PHE A 108 -13.92 0.91 -13.25
N ARG A 109 -13.16 2.00 -13.41
CA ARG A 109 -12.79 2.53 -14.73
C ARG A 109 -11.54 1.88 -15.32
N GLY A 110 -10.65 1.33 -14.49
CA GLY A 110 -9.37 0.80 -14.95
C GLY A 110 -8.25 1.84 -15.00
N TYR A 111 -7.01 1.37 -14.97
CA TYR A 111 -5.82 2.18 -15.22
C TYR A 111 -5.72 2.50 -16.74
N PRO A 112 -5.28 3.70 -17.16
CA PRO A 112 -4.68 4.76 -16.33
C PRO A 112 -5.67 5.77 -15.73
N ASP A 113 -6.93 5.76 -16.16
CA ASP A 113 -7.91 6.79 -15.80
C ASP A 113 -8.30 6.73 -14.32
N CYS A 114 -8.45 5.53 -13.77
CA CYS A 114 -8.87 5.25 -12.40
C CYS A 114 -10.18 5.97 -11.99
N ASN A 115 -10.62 5.79 -10.74
CA ASN A 115 -11.93 6.29 -10.30
C ASN A 115 -11.89 7.69 -9.67
N PHE A 116 -10.73 8.09 -9.17
CA PHE A 116 -10.53 9.36 -8.47
C PHE A 116 -9.28 10.09 -8.99
N SER A 117 -9.13 11.36 -8.64
CA SER A 117 -7.93 12.12 -8.95
C SER A 117 -6.70 11.52 -8.24
N ARG A 118 -5.51 11.79 -8.78
CA ARG A 118 -4.25 11.38 -8.15
C ARG A 118 -4.08 11.95 -6.74
N GLU A 119 -4.58 13.16 -6.51
CA GLU A 119 -4.59 13.79 -5.18
C GLU A 119 -5.44 12.99 -4.18
N THR A 120 -6.60 12.48 -4.60
CA THR A 120 -7.43 11.64 -3.72
C THR A 120 -6.72 10.34 -3.34
N TYR A 121 -6.07 9.65 -4.29
CA TYR A 121 -5.30 8.44 -3.98
C TYR A 121 -4.10 8.70 -3.06
N HIS A 122 -3.47 9.88 -3.17
CA HIS A 122 -2.36 10.27 -2.30
C HIS A 122 -2.80 10.57 -0.87
N ASN A 123 -3.97 11.20 -0.73
CA ASN A 123 -4.43 11.71 0.56
C ASN A 123 -5.42 10.76 1.27
N SER A 124 -5.93 9.72 0.61
CA SER A 124 -7.00 8.87 1.14
C SER A 124 -6.74 7.38 0.96
N LEU A 125 -7.25 6.59 1.92
CA LEU A 125 -7.59 5.21 1.61
C LEU A 125 -8.75 5.17 0.60
N VAL A 126 -8.63 4.29 -0.38
CA VAL A 126 -9.64 4.08 -1.42
C VAL A 126 -10.19 2.68 -1.26
N ARG A 127 -11.47 2.64 -0.89
CA ARG A 127 -12.19 1.40 -0.64
C ARG A 127 -12.94 0.95 -1.87
N VAL A 128 -12.83 -0.33 -2.17
CA VAL A 128 -13.74 -1.02 -3.09
C VAL A 128 -14.54 -2.04 -2.29
N TYR A 129 -15.85 -2.09 -2.47
CA TYR A 129 -16.71 -3.03 -1.74
C TYR A 129 -17.86 -3.52 -2.61
N ASN A 130 -18.34 -4.72 -2.32
CA ASN A 130 -19.58 -5.26 -2.87
C ASN A 130 -20.53 -5.66 -1.73
N ASP A 131 -21.77 -5.99 -2.07
CA ASP A 131 -22.78 -6.52 -1.14
C ASP A 131 -23.56 -7.64 -1.85
N THR A 132 -23.01 -8.85 -1.81
CA THR A 132 -23.52 -10.03 -2.52
C THR A 132 -24.94 -10.43 -2.11
N ILE A 133 -25.37 -10.02 -0.92
CA ILE A 133 -26.70 -10.32 -0.36
C ILE A 133 -27.69 -9.15 -0.51
N ALA A 134 -27.31 -8.06 -1.17
CA ALA A 134 -28.22 -6.95 -1.42
C ALA A 134 -29.43 -7.42 -2.25
N ARG A 135 -30.62 -6.94 -1.85
CA ARG A 135 -31.91 -7.32 -2.47
C ARG A 135 -31.98 -6.87 -3.93
N ASN A 136 -31.57 -5.64 -4.21
CA ASN A 136 -31.51 -5.14 -5.59
C ASN A 136 -30.18 -5.51 -6.22
N ALA A 137 -30.21 -5.99 -7.46
CA ALA A 137 -29.00 -6.40 -8.18
C ALA A 137 -27.98 -5.26 -8.35
N ASN A 138 -28.45 -4.02 -8.56
CA ASN A 138 -27.60 -2.84 -8.68
C ASN A 138 -26.85 -2.52 -7.38
N ASP A 139 -27.48 -2.75 -6.23
CA ASP A 139 -26.88 -2.50 -4.91
C ASP A 139 -25.77 -3.50 -4.60
N ARG A 140 -25.71 -4.63 -5.32
CA ARG A 140 -24.66 -5.64 -5.12
C ARG A 140 -23.28 -5.14 -5.51
N GLY A 141 -23.20 -4.17 -6.42
CA GLY A 141 -21.94 -3.53 -6.79
C GLY A 141 -20.97 -4.37 -7.62
N GLY A 142 -21.41 -5.53 -8.13
CA GLY A 142 -20.57 -6.43 -8.93
C GLY A 142 -19.72 -7.40 -8.08
N SER A 143 -18.76 -8.07 -8.73
CA SER A 143 -17.99 -9.16 -8.15
C SER A 143 -16.49 -8.92 -8.22
N PHE A 144 -15.76 -9.45 -7.25
CA PHE A 144 -14.30 -9.53 -7.29
C PHE A 144 -13.82 -10.75 -8.08
N THR A 145 -12.74 -10.57 -8.82
CA THR A 145 -12.00 -11.63 -9.52
C THR A 145 -10.51 -11.39 -9.35
N ASN A 146 -9.67 -12.40 -9.53
CA ASN A 146 -8.21 -12.20 -9.43
C ASN A 146 -7.71 -11.11 -10.40
N SER A 147 -8.25 -11.09 -11.63
CA SER A 147 -7.87 -10.11 -12.64
C SER A 147 -8.29 -8.69 -12.26
N ASN A 148 -9.53 -8.49 -11.80
CA ASN A 148 -9.96 -7.13 -11.45
C ASN A 148 -9.30 -6.59 -10.17
N ILE A 149 -8.92 -7.46 -9.22
CA ILE A 149 -8.14 -7.03 -8.05
C ILE A 149 -6.78 -6.50 -8.48
N GLN A 150 -6.06 -7.19 -9.37
CA GLN A 150 -4.79 -6.70 -9.91
C GLN A 150 -4.97 -5.37 -10.66
N SER A 151 -6.03 -5.24 -11.46
CA SER A 151 -6.34 -3.97 -12.13
C SER A 151 -6.68 -2.85 -11.14
N MET A 152 -7.38 -3.15 -10.05
CA MET A 152 -7.69 -2.18 -8.99
C MET A 152 -6.44 -1.74 -8.22
N LEU A 153 -5.53 -2.66 -7.93
CA LEU A 153 -4.22 -2.35 -7.33
C LEU A 153 -3.40 -1.43 -8.23
N ALA A 154 -3.45 -1.63 -9.55
CA ALA A 154 -2.80 -0.72 -10.51
C ALA A 154 -3.33 0.71 -10.43
N CYS A 155 -4.51 0.94 -9.83
CA CYS A 155 -5.06 2.25 -9.48
C CYS A 155 -4.89 2.62 -8.00
N GLU A 156 -4.04 1.93 -7.22
CA GLU A 156 -3.83 2.17 -5.78
C GLU A 156 -5.10 2.01 -4.90
N VAL A 157 -6.01 1.13 -5.30
CA VAL A 157 -7.02 0.65 -4.35
C VAL A 157 -6.30 -0.08 -3.21
N ASN A 158 -6.54 0.37 -1.98
CA ASN A 158 -5.79 -0.07 -0.80
C ASN A 158 -6.69 -0.62 0.32
N LEU A 159 -8.02 -0.58 0.16
CA LEU A 159 -8.96 -1.19 1.09
C LEU A 159 -10.00 -2.05 0.34
N PHE A 160 -9.82 -3.37 0.36
CA PHE A 160 -10.75 -4.31 -0.27
C PHE A 160 -11.78 -4.83 0.75
N GLY A 161 -13.03 -4.41 0.59
CA GLY A 161 -14.17 -4.91 1.32
C GLY A 161 -14.84 -6.07 0.59
N PHE A 162 -14.18 -7.23 0.55
CA PHE A 162 -14.76 -8.45 -0.02
C PHE A 162 -15.96 -8.90 0.81
N ASP A 163 -17.16 -8.80 0.26
CA ASP A 163 -18.31 -9.47 0.86
C ASP A 163 -18.18 -10.99 0.65
N GLN A 164 -18.24 -11.72 1.76
CA GLN A 164 -17.77 -13.10 1.92
C GLN A 164 -16.25 -13.25 1.71
N PHE A 165 -15.50 -13.30 2.82
CA PHE A 165 -14.03 -13.38 2.77
C PHE A 165 -13.53 -14.53 1.91
N ASN A 166 -12.56 -14.23 1.03
CA ASN A 166 -11.89 -15.19 0.17
C ASN A 166 -10.36 -15.04 0.30
N ALA A 167 -9.69 -16.06 0.82
CA ALA A 167 -8.25 -16.03 1.03
C ALA A 167 -7.44 -15.89 -0.27
N ASN A 168 -7.96 -16.41 -1.40
CA ASN A 168 -7.28 -16.26 -2.68
C ASN A 168 -7.31 -14.81 -3.18
N PHE A 169 -8.40 -14.08 -2.91
CA PHE A 169 -8.49 -12.64 -3.20
C PHE A 169 -7.56 -11.83 -2.29
N ALA A 170 -7.51 -12.14 -1.00
CA ALA A 170 -6.59 -11.47 -0.07
C ALA A 170 -5.12 -11.59 -0.52
N LYS A 171 -4.71 -12.77 -1.00
CA LYS A 171 -3.35 -13.00 -1.55
C LYS A 171 -3.04 -12.13 -2.78
N GLN A 172 -4.05 -11.70 -3.54
CA GLN A 172 -3.82 -10.85 -4.71
C GLN A 172 -3.35 -9.44 -4.32
N ALA A 173 -3.63 -8.98 -3.09
CA ALA A 173 -3.26 -7.64 -2.64
C ALA A 173 -1.74 -7.40 -2.58
N VAL A 174 -0.95 -8.48 -2.51
CA VAL A 174 0.50 -8.42 -2.71
C VAL A 174 0.76 -8.12 -4.18
N TRP A 175 1.27 -6.93 -4.48
CA TRP A 175 1.48 -6.42 -5.84
C TRP A 175 2.95 -6.43 -6.28
N SER A 176 3.89 -6.50 -5.32
CA SER A 176 5.33 -6.35 -5.55
C SER A 176 6.03 -7.69 -5.81
N TRP A 177 6.41 -8.40 -4.75
CA TRP A 177 7.16 -9.65 -4.82
C TRP A 177 6.40 -10.75 -5.58
N ASP A 178 7.15 -11.54 -6.36
CA ASP A 178 6.60 -12.66 -7.12
C ASP A 178 6.23 -13.83 -6.20
N SER A 179 4.94 -13.94 -5.88
CA SER A 179 4.41 -15.05 -5.09
C SER A 179 4.50 -16.41 -5.80
N ALA A 180 4.56 -16.45 -7.14
CA ALA A 180 4.61 -17.71 -7.87
C ALA A 180 5.96 -18.42 -7.70
N THR A 181 7.02 -17.66 -7.40
CA THR A 181 8.37 -18.17 -7.12
C THR A 181 8.79 -17.95 -5.66
N ASN A 182 7.84 -17.60 -4.79
CA ASN A 182 8.04 -17.39 -3.35
C ASN A 182 9.12 -16.34 -3.03
N GLN A 183 9.08 -15.21 -3.74
CA GLN A 183 9.99 -14.08 -3.53
C GLN A 183 9.56 -13.22 -2.33
N PRO A 184 10.50 -12.51 -1.68
CA PRO A 184 11.94 -12.53 -1.93
C PRO A 184 12.58 -13.85 -1.48
N LEU A 185 13.52 -14.39 -2.27
CA LEU A 185 14.27 -15.56 -1.85
C LEU A 185 15.40 -15.16 -0.89
N ASN A 186 15.43 -15.76 0.28
CA ASN A 186 16.50 -15.61 1.27
C ASN A 186 17.52 -16.73 1.16
N ARG A 187 17.99 -17.03 -0.06
CA ARG A 187 19.07 -18.00 -0.24
C ARG A 187 20.35 -17.40 0.36
N GLU A 188 21.06 -18.21 1.11
CA GLU A 188 22.28 -17.82 1.82
C GLU A 188 23.20 -17.02 0.86
N ASP A 189 23.64 -15.87 1.38
CA ASP A 189 24.71 -14.96 0.95
C ASP A 189 24.75 -14.29 -0.45
N GLN A 190 23.86 -14.57 -1.41
CA GLN A 190 24.11 -14.05 -2.77
C GLN A 190 22.98 -13.32 -3.51
N GLU A 191 21.74 -13.27 -3.00
CA GLU A 191 20.63 -12.57 -3.69
C GLU A 191 20.08 -11.38 -2.88
N HIS A 192 20.78 -10.25 -2.92
CA HIS A 192 20.47 -9.08 -2.08
C HIS A 192 19.93 -7.86 -2.83
N CYS A 193 19.71 -7.97 -4.13
CA CYS A 193 19.25 -6.88 -4.97
C CYS A 193 17.95 -7.25 -5.68
N ALA A 194 16.98 -6.33 -5.66
CA ALA A 194 15.68 -6.56 -6.27
C ALA A 194 15.68 -6.12 -7.74
N ARG A 195 14.97 -6.89 -8.55
CA ARG A 195 14.72 -6.62 -9.96
C ARG A 195 13.25 -6.82 -10.29
N ILE A 196 12.75 -6.06 -11.26
CA ILE A 196 11.38 -6.19 -11.78
C ILE A 196 11.38 -6.85 -13.15
N SER A 197 10.38 -7.68 -13.43
CA SER A 197 10.16 -8.30 -14.74
C SER A 197 8.97 -7.66 -15.48
N VAL A 198 8.80 -8.02 -16.76
CA VAL A 198 7.69 -7.54 -17.60
C VAL A 198 6.29 -7.89 -17.06
N ASN A 199 6.18 -8.89 -16.17
CA ASN A 199 4.92 -9.21 -15.48
C ASN A 199 4.61 -8.27 -14.29
N GLY A 200 5.49 -7.30 -14.01
CA GLY A 200 5.34 -6.35 -12.91
C GLY A 200 5.76 -6.88 -11.54
N ARG A 201 6.20 -8.13 -11.44
CA ARG A 201 6.61 -8.76 -10.19
C ARG A 201 8.10 -8.60 -9.92
N TRP A 202 8.43 -8.55 -8.64
CA TRP A 202 9.80 -8.40 -8.16
C TRP A 202 10.40 -9.75 -7.81
N SER A 203 11.69 -9.89 -8.05
CA SER A 203 12.50 -11.03 -7.64
C SER A 203 13.84 -10.56 -7.11
N THR A 204 14.48 -11.39 -6.30
CA THR A 204 15.85 -11.18 -5.85
C THR A 204 16.85 -11.73 -6.86
N HIS A 205 18.05 -11.16 -6.85
CA HIS A 205 19.19 -11.71 -7.59
C HIS A 205 20.53 -11.18 -7.06
N HIS A 206 21.62 -11.82 -7.48
CA HIS A 206 22.99 -11.35 -7.31
C HIS A 206 23.19 -9.95 -7.83
N CYS A 207 23.63 -9.06 -6.94
CA CYS A 207 23.83 -7.64 -7.20
C CYS A 207 24.86 -7.37 -8.31
N ASP A 208 25.78 -8.30 -8.59
CA ASP A 208 26.82 -8.13 -9.62
C ASP A 208 26.35 -8.48 -11.03
N MET A 209 25.09 -8.90 -11.22
CA MET A 209 24.59 -9.15 -12.57
C MET A 209 24.51 -7.88 -13.40
N ASN A 210 24.84 -8.05 -14.68
CA ASN A 210 24.79 -7.00 -15.66
C ASN A 210 23.36 -6.82 -16.21
N LEU A 211 22.54 -5.99 -15.54
CA LEU A 211 21.18 -5.65 -15.97
C LEU A 211 21.04 -4.15 -16.22
N LYS A 212 20.01 -3.78 -16.98
CA LYS A 212 19.58 -2.39 -17.15
C LYS A 212 18.95 -1.86 -15.85
N PHE A 213 18.82 -0.53 -15.76
CA PHE A 213 18.33 0.15 -14.57
C PHE A 213 16.98 0.83 -14.83
N ALA A 214 16.08 0.74 -13.85
CA ALA A 214 14.86 1.52 -13.80
C ALA A 214 15.13 2.90 -13.21
N CYS A 215 14.93 3.95 -14.00
CA CYS A 215 15.14 5.32 -13.57
C CYS A 215 13.83 6.09 -13.54
N LYS A 216 13.59 6.84 -12.46
CA LYS A 216 12.42 7.68 -12.27
C LYS A 216 12.80 9.14 -12.52
N ASP A 217 12.06 9.80 -13.41
CA ASP A 217 12.16 11.23 -13.64
C ASP A 217 11.68 11.97 -12.37
N ARG A 218 12.51 12.84 -11.81
CA ARG A 218 12.22 13.54 -10.54
C ARG A 218 11.07 14.53 -10.65
N ASN A 219 10.84 15.10 -11.83
CA ASN A 219 9.84 16.17 -12.03
C ASN A 219 8.47 15.59 -12.36
N THR A 220 8.44 14.51 -13.15
CA THR A 220 7.19 13.93 -13.66
C THR A 220 6.80 12.62 -12.98
N GLY A 221 7.73 11.97 -12.28
CA GLY A 221 7.55 10.62 -11.74
C GLY A 221 7.36 9.57 -12.84
N ASN A 222 7.74 9.85 -14.08
CA ASN A 222 7.72 8.88 -15.17
C ASN A 222 8.94 7.97 -15.09
N TRP A 223 8.77 6.74 -15.56
CA TRP A 223 9.84 5.73 -15.56
C TRP A 223 10.45 5.60 -16.95
N ILE A 224 11.76 5.41 -16.98
CA ILE A 224 12.49 5.00 -18.16
C ILE A 224 13.38 3.81 -17.81
N ILE A 225 13.74 3.05 -18.85
CA ILE A 225 14.74 1.99 -18.76
C ILE A 225 15.96 2.46 -19.53
N THR A 226 17.13 2.33 -18.92
CA THR A 226 18.39 2.71 -19.57
C THR A 226 18.57 1.95 -20.89
N SER A 227 18.64 2.68 -22.00
CA SER A 227 18.77 2.08 -23.33
C SER A 227 20.16 1.48 -23.57
N ASN A 228 21.19 2.24 -23.21
CA ASN A 228 22.61 1.96 -23.54
C ASN A 228 23.51 1.78 -22.29
N ARG A 229 22.91 1.59 -21.11
CA ARG A 229 23.65 1.40 -19.86
C ARG A 229 23.08 0.22 -19.08
N GLN A 230 23.96 -0.68 -18.69
CA GLN A 230 23.68 -1.86 -17.86
C GLN A 230 24.91 -2.14 -17.01
N GLY A 231 24.71 -2.80 -15.88
CA GLY A 231 25.81 -3.12 -14.97
C GLY A 231 25.32 -3.76 -13.68
N PRO A 232 26.22 -3.94 -12.70
CA PRO A 232 25.85 -4.35 -11.35
C PRO A 232 24.91 -3.33 -10.72
N TRP A 233 24.08 -3.78 -9.77
CA TRP A 233 23.07 -2.98 -9.09
C TRP A 233 23.63 -1.67 -8.52
N ARG A 234 24.84 -1.71 -7.93
CA ARG A 234 25.53 -0.55 -7.34
C ARG A 234 25.76 0.61 -8.32
N ASP A 235 25.80 0.33 -9.62
CA ASP A 235 26.02 1.34 -10.65
C ASP A 235 24.73 2.12 -10.97
N GLY A 236 23.55 1.61 -10.57
CA GLY A 236 22.24 2.14 -10.97
C GLY A 236 22.04 3.60 -10.62
N SER A 237 22.47 3.97 -9.42
CA SER A 237 22.52 5.33 -8.91
C SER A 237 23.22 6.30 -9.89
N SER A 238 24.45 5.97 -10.29
CA SER A 238 25.20 6.77 -11.28
C SER A 238 24.66 6.62 -12.71
N ALA A 239 24.02 5.49 -13.03
CA ALA A 239 23.39 5.23 -14.32
C ALA A 239 22.22 6.15 -14.57
N CYS A 240 21.34 6.30 -13.59
CA CYS A 240 20.19 7.19 -13.67
C CYS A 240 20.60 8.66 -13.54
N LEU A 241 21.56 8.99 -12.67
CA LEU A 241 22.04 10.37 -12.51
C LEU A 241 22.54 10.98 -13.82
N LEU A 242 23.25 10.19 -14.64
CA LEU A 242 23.84 10.62 -15.91
C LEU A 242 22.93 10.34 -17.12
N TYR A 243 21.64 10.07 -16.89
CA TYR A 243 20.69 9.76 -17.95
C TYR A 243 19.74 10.95 -18.22
N PRO A 244 19.43 11.27 -19.50
CA PRO A 244 20.21 10.94 -20.70
C PRO A 244 21.59 11.62 -20.63
N GLN A 245 22.53 11.19 -21.48
CA GLN A 245 23.92 11.70 -21.50
C GLN A 245 24.03 13.16 -22.00
N SER A 246 22.98 13.96 -21.89
CA SER A 246 23.01 15.40 -22.14
C SER A 246 23.43 16.13 -20.86
N PRO A 247 24.43 17.04 -20.91
CA PRO A 247 24.83 17.84 -19.75
C PRO A 247 23.67 18.62 -19.10
N SER A 248 22.65 18.99 -19.88
CA SER A 248 21.47 19.72 -19.41
C SER A 248 20.50 18.89 -18.58
N ASP A 249 20.58 17.56 -18.65
CA ASP A 249 19.64 16.64 -17.97
C ASP A 249 20.30 15.86 -16.82
N ILE A 250 21.56 16.15 -16.47
CA ILE A 250 22.22 15.52 -15.32
C ILE A 250 21.39 15.79 -14.06
N GLY A 251 21.08 14.74 -13.30
CA GLY A 251 20.26 14.84 -12.09
C GLY A 251 18.76 14.70 -12.33
N ARG A 252 18.28 14.75 -13.57
CA ARG A 252 16.85 14.65 -13.89
C ARG A 252 16.24 13.32 -13.46
N TYR A 253 16.98 12.23 -13.60
CA TYR A 253 16.51 10.90 -13.25
C TYR A 253 17.23 10.37 -12.00
N GLN A 254 16.50 9.57 -11.23
CA GLN A 254 17.01 8.90 -10.04
C GLN A 254 16.81 7.39 -10.14
N PHE A 255 17.74 6.63 -9.58
CA PHE A 255 17.57 5.20 -9.41
C PHE A 255 16.58 4.95 -8.28
N ALA A 256 15.44 4.31 -8.58
CA ALA A 256 14.33 4.19 -7.65
C ALA A 256 13.69 2.80 -7.71
N ALA A 257 12.95 2.45 -6.65
CA ALA A 257 11.97 1.37 -6.66
C ALA A 257 10.56 1.97 -6.59
N PRO A 258 9.55 1.32 -7.20
CA PRO A 258 8.17 1.80 -7.09
C PRO A 258 7.67 1.64 -5.65
N ALA A 259 7.15 2.72 -5.06
CA ALA A 259 6.66 2.72 -3.68
C ALA A 259 5.19 2.25 -3.57
N THR A 260 4.46 2.27 -4.68
CA THR A 260 3.05 1.94 -4.75
C THR A 260 2.75 1.04 -5.95
N PRO A 261 1.61 0.32 -5.96
CA PRO A 261 1.25 -0.50 -7.12
C PRO A 261 0.95 0.32 -8.39
N TYR A 262 0.51 1.59 -8.28
CA TYR A 262 0.39 2.49 -9.44
C TYR A 262 1.77 2.83 -10.02
N GLU A 263 2.76 3.15 -9.19
CA GLU A 263 4.13 3.36 -9.66
C GLU A 263 4.72 2.09 -10.27
N ASN A 264 4.43 0.93 -9.68
CA ASN A 264 4.85 -0.36 -10.20
C ASN A 264 4.24 -0.63 -11.59
N LYS A 265 2.96 -0.28 -11.77
CA LYS A 265 2.30 -0.39 -13.07
C LYS A 265 2.93 0.55 -14.10
N LYS A 266 3.21 1.81 -13.75
CA LYS A 266 3.91 2.74 -14.65
C LYS A 266 5.29 2.22 -15.05
N LEU A 267 6.04 1.64 -14.11
CA LEU A 267 7.34 1.03 -14.40
C LEU A 267 7.18 -0.19 -15.31
N GLN A 268 6.20 -1.06 -15.05
CA GLN A 268 5.88 -2.19 -15.93
C GLN A 268 5.59 -1.73 -17.37
N ASP A 269 4.77 -0.67 -17.54
CA ASP A 269 4.47 -0.12 -18.86
C ASP A 269 5.73 0.42 -19.55
N ALA A 270 6.62 1.08 -18.80
CA ALA A 270 7.90 1.55 -19.31
C ALA A 270 8.85 0.41 -19.73
N LEU A 271 8.86 -0.71 -18.98
CA LEU A 271 9.57 -1.93 -19.38
C LEU A 271 9.04 -2.44 -20.72
N ILE A 272 7.72 -2.61 -20.82
CA ILE A 272 7.06 -3.13 -22.02
C ILE A 272 7.34 -2.20 -23.22
N SER A 273 7.18 -0.89 -23.05
CA SER A 273 7.38 0.09 -24.13
C SER A 273 8.85 0.20 -24.56
N SER A 274 9.80 -0.09 -23.68
CA SER A 274 11.23 -0.10 -24.03
C SER A 274 11.63 -1.27 -24.93
N GLY A 275 10.74 -2.26 -25.14
CA GLY A 275 11.05 -3.51 -25.83
C GLY A 275 11.99 -4.43 -25.04
N ASN A 276 12.27 -4.12 -23.78
CA ASN A 276 13.12 -4.94 -22.93
C ASN A 276 12.36 -6.16 -22.42
N SER A 277 12.75 -7.35 -22.87
CA SER A 277 12.22 -8.63 -22.38
C SER A 277 12.92 -9.15 -21.13
N GLN A 278 14.02 -8.51 -20.71
CA GLN A 278 14.79 -8.89 -19.54
C GLN A 278 14.29 -8.19 -18.26
N THR A 279 14.69 -8.72 -17.11
CA THR A 279 14.52 -8.04 -15.83
C THR A 279 15.42 -6.81 -15.73
N VAL A 280 15.03 -5.82 -14.93
CA VAL A 280 15.83 -4.62 -14.68
C VAL A 280 15.99 -4.39 -13.20
N TRP A 281 17.11 -3.78 -12.83
CA TRP A 281 17.35 -3.35 -11.46
C TRP A 281 16.38 -2.25 -11.04
N ILE A 282 15.87 -2.37 -9.81
CA ILE A 282 15.18 -1.31 -9.08
C ILE A 282 15.99 -0.98 -7.82
N ASN A 283 15.91 0.25 -7.33
CA ASN A 283 16.65 0.67 -6.13
C ASN A 283 16.02 0.09 -4.85
N LEU A 284 16.24 -1.21 -4.62
CA LEU A 284 15.82 -1.92 -3.43
C LEU A 284 16.81 -3.06 -3.15
N THR A 285 17.35 -3.05 -1.95
CA THR A 285 18.40 -3.96 -1.49
C THR A 285 18.08 -4.44 -0.08
N LYS A 286 18.50 -5.67 0.22
CA LYS A 286 18.41 -6.25 1.55
C LYS A 286 19.40 -5.56 2.49
N LYS A 287 18.93 -5.04 3.62
CA LYS A 287 19.77 -4.40 4.65
C LYS A 287 20.22 -5.41 5.70
N ASP A 288 19.32 -5.80 6.59
CA ASP A 288 19.54 -6.78 7.66
C ASP A 288 18.28 -7.62 7.87
N GLY A 289 18.42 -8.91 8.22
CA GLY A 289 17.26 -9.80 8.40
C GLY A 289 16.41 -9.86 7.12
N ASP A 290 15.09 -9.67 7.22
CA ASP A 290 14.19 -9.59 6.06
C ASP A 290 13.83 -8.15 5.65
N ASN A 291 14.62 -7.17 6.09
CA ASN A 291 14.35 -5.77 5.80
C ASN A 291 14.91 -5.38 4.42
N TRP A 292 14.04 -4.90 3.55
CA TRP A 292 14.37 -4.37 2.23
C TRP A 292 14.16 -2.85 2.21
N ALA A 293 15.16 -2.13 1.73
CA ALA A 293 15.10 -0.67 1.65
C ALA A 293 15.87 -0.15 0.43
N PRO A 294 15.48 1.01 -0.12
CA PRO A 294 16.29 1.68 -1.12
C PRO A 294 17.67 2.06 -0.57
N ASP A 295 18.64 2.22 -1.45
CA ASP A 295 19.86 2.96 -1.15
C ASP A 295 19.60 4.45 -1.38
N THR A 296 19.71 5.22 -0.29
CA THR A 296 19.48 6.66 -0.24
C THR A 296 20.78 7.46 -0.18
N THR A 297 21.95 6.83 -0.32
CA THR A 297 23.26 7.48 -0.21
C THR A 297 23.44 8.68 -1.14
N LEU A 298 22.84 8.64 -2.34
CA LEU A 298 22.86 9.77 -3.28
C LEU A 298 21.73 10.78 -3.10
N GLU A 299 20.64 10.43 -2.40
CA GLU A 299 19.53 11.37 -2.20
C GLU A 299 19.96 12.59 -1.37
N GLY A 300 20.86 12.39 -0.39
CA GLY A 300 21.44 13.45 0.43
C GLY A 300 22.26 14.51 -0.32
N TYR A 301 22.70 14.22 -1.55
CA TYR A 301 23.46 15.16 -2.38
C TYR A 301 22.58 16.03 -3.28
N PHE A 302 21.34 15.60 -3.52
CA PHE A 302 20.36 16.33 -4.34
C PHE A 302 19.22 16.91 -3.52
N SER A 303 19.18 16.65 -2.21
CA SER A 303 18.30 17.33 -1.28
C SER A 303 18.97 18.62 -0.79
N ASN A 304 18.64 19.75 -1.44
CA ASN A 304 18.22 21.04 -0.86
C ASN A 304 18.62 22.28 -1.69
N PRO A 305 17.87 23.41 -1.57
CA PRO A 305 17.00 23.84 -0.46
C PRO A 305 15.57 23.34 -0.47
#